data_AF-A0A059CFR6-F1
#
_entry.id   AF-A0A059CFR6-F1
#
_cell.length_a   1.000
_cell.length_b   1.000
_cell.length_c   1.000
_cell.angle_alpha   90.00
_cell.angle_beta   90.00
_cell.angle_gamma   90.00
#
_symmetry.space_group_name_H-M   'P 1'
#
loop_
_entity.id
_entity.type
_entity.pdbx_description
1 polymer ?
#
loop_
_entity_poly.entity_id
_entity_poly.type
_entity_poly.pdbx_seq_one_letter_code
_entity_poly.pdbx_strand_id
1 'polypeptide(L)'
;MASSSGSGEVATERRGIPGAQFVEDVQTYLAQAGLDVNSALAFLQERLQQYKLVEMKLLAHRGIFSAKIPDIEKCLDTVATLQAKKGSGE
;
A
#
# COMPACT_ATOMS: atom_id res chain seq x y z
N MET A 1 1.79 30.06 -27.38
CA MET A 1 0.70 29.26 -26.78
C MET A 1 1.36 28.16 -25.98
N ALA A 2 1.12 28.14 -24.67
CA ALA A 2 1.74 27.21 -23.74
C ALA A 2 1.01 25.87 -23.79
N SER A 3 1.67 24.84 -24.31
CA SER A 3 1.24 23.45 -24.14
C SER A 3 1.94 22.91 -22.90
N SER A 4 1.18 22.88 -21.80
CA SER A 4 1.57 22.23 -20.55
C SER A 4 1.68 20.73 -20.78
N SER A 5 2.92 20.22 -20.89
CA SER A 5 3.22 18.82 -20.66
C SER A 5 3.02 18.52 -19.18
N GLY A 6 1.80 18.13 -18.82
CA GLY A 6 1.53 17.41 -17.58
C GLY A 6 2.11 16.01 -17.72
N SER A 7 3.38 15.83 -17.31
CA SER A 7 3.92 14.51 -17.05
C SER A 7 3.08 13.88 -15.94
N GLY A 8 2.20 12.94 -16.28
CA GLY A 8 1.58 12.06 -15.31
C GLY A 8 2.70 11.34 -14.56
N GLU A 9 2.92 11.75 -13.32
CA GLU A 9 3.91 11.19 -12.42
C GLU A 9 3.65 9.68 -12.30
N VAL A 10 4.52 8.86 -12.90
CA VAL A 10 4.44 7.41 -12.81
C VAL A 10 4.62 7.06 -11.33
N ALA A 11 3.52 6.84 -10.64
CA ALA A 11 3.54 6.53 -9.22
C ALA A 11 4.35 5.24 -9.02
N THR A 12 5.56 5.43 -8.47
CA THR A 12 6.57 4.38 -8.31
C THR A 12 6.01 3.19 -7.56
N GLU A 13 6.39 1.97 -7.96
CA GLU A 13 6.01 0.74 -7.28
C GLU A 13 6.38 0.81 -5.80
N ARG A 14 5.38 0.69 -4.92
CA ARG A 14 5.59 0.58 -3.47
C ARG A 14 5.03 -0.73 -2.99
N ARG A 15 5.88 -1.54 -2.33
CA ARG A 15 5.51 -2.85 -1.78
C ARG A 15 4.97 -3.82 -2.85
N GLY A 16 5.47 -3.70 -4.09
CA GLY A 16 5.04 -4.49 -5.24
C GLY A 16 3.69 -4.07 -5.84
N ILE A 17 3.16 -2.90 -5.47
CA ILE A 17 1.93 -2.35 -6.00
C ILE A 17 2.28 -1.26 -7.02
N PRO A 18 1.98 -1.46 -8.32
CA PRO A 18 2.11 -0.41 -9.32
C PRO A 18 1.21 0.77 -8.96
N GLY A 19 1.76 1.98 -9.00
CA GLY A 19 0.96 3.17 -8.77
C GLY A 19 -0.18 3.30 -9.79
N ALA A 20 -1.33 3.77 -9.33
CA ALA A 20 -2.46 4.02 -10.21
C ALA A 20 -2.18 5.27 -11.06
N GLN A 21 -2.33 5.13 -12.38
CA GLN A 21 -2.25 6.24 -13.32
C GLN A 21 -3.62 6.94 -13.33
N PHE A 22 -3.63 8.27 -13.21
CA PHE A 22 -4.85 9.04 -13.40
C PHE A 22 -5.10 9.23 -14.90
N VAL A 23 -6.35 9.00 -15.33
CA VAL A 23 -6.75 9.20 -16.72
C VAL A 23 -7.50 10.53 -16.82
N GLU A 24 -6.83 11.56 -17.34
CA GLU A 24 -7.43 12.89 -17.54
C GLU A 24 -8.38 12.91 -18.74
N ASP A 25 -7.97 12.30 -19.85
CA ASP A 25 -8.76 12.19 -21.08
C ASP A 25 -8.83 10.74 -21.56
N VAL A 26 -10.04 10.20 -21.62
CA VAL A 26 -10.28 8.79 -21.95
C VAL A 26 -9.93 8.49 -23.41
N GLN A 27 -10.20 9.42 -24.34
CA GLN A 27 -9.94 9.21 -25.75
C GLN A 27 -8.44 9.12 -26.05
N THR A 28 -7.67 10.03 -25.46
CA THR A 28 -6.20 10.05 -25.53
C THR A 28 -5.61 8.81 -24.89
N TYR A 29 -6.13 8.39 -23.73
CA TYR A 29 -5.68 7.17 -23.05
C TYR A 29 -5.89 5.92 -23.91
N LEU A 30 -7.08 5.75 -24.50
CA LEU A 30 -7.38 4.61 -25.38
C LEU A 30 -6.51 4.63 -26.64
N ALA A 31 -6.30 5.81 -27.23
CA ALA A 31 -5.46 5.97 -28.42
C ALA A 31 -3.98 5.65 -28.13
N GLN A 32 -3.44 6.09 -26.98
CA GLN A 32 -2.07 5.79 -26.56
C GLN A 32 -1.89 4.32 -26.19
N ALA A 33 -2.89 3.72 -25.53
CA ALA A 33 -2.85 2.32 -25.13
C ALA A 33 -3.08 1.37 -26.32
N GLY A 34 -3.65 1.85 -27.43
CA GLY A 34 -4.00 1.03 -28.59
C GLY A 34 -5.07 -0.01 -28.29
N LEU A 35 -5.91 0.24 -27.28
CA LEU A 35 -6.94 -0.69 -26.81
C LEU A 35 -8.32 -0.22 -27.25
N ASP A 36 -9.21 -1.16 -27.56
CA ASP A 36 -10.64 -0.88 -27.63
C ASP A 36 -11.22 -0.67 -26.22
N VAL A 37 -12.41 -0.08 -26.15
CA VAL A 37 -13.07 0.31 -24.89
C VAL A 37 -13.25 -0.89 -23.95
N ASN A 38 -13.65 -2.06 -24.47
CA ASN A 38 -13.92 -3.22 -23.63
C ASN A 38 -12.63 -3.82 -23.07
N SER A 39 -11.59 -3.91 -23.89
CA SER A 39 -10.27 -4.40 -23.45
C SER A 39 -9.65 -3.47 -22.40
N ALA A 40 -9.74 -2.15 -22.60
CA ALA A 40 -9.26 -1.17 -21.63
C ALA A 40 -10.03 -1.26 -20.29
N LEU A 41 -11.35 -1.44 -20.35
CA LEU A 41 -12.18 -1.62 -19.17
C LEU A 41 -11.81 -2.90 -18.41
N ALA A 42 -11.64 -4.02 -19.12
CA ALA A 42 -11.22 -5.29 -18.52
C ALA A 42 -9.85 -5.16 -17.83
N PHE A 43 -8.89 -4.50 -18.47
CA PHE A 43 -7.57 -4.22 -17.90
C PHE A 43 -7.64 -3.38 -16.61
N LEU A 44 -8.45 -2.32 -16.60
CA LEU A 44 -8.64 -1.49 -15.43
C LEU A 44 -9.35 -2.25 -14.29
N GLN A 45 -10.31 -3.12 -14.61
CA GLN A 45 -10.97 -3.98 -13.64
C GLN A 45 -10.00 -4.98 -13.00
N GLU A 46 -9.12 -5.61 -13.79
CA GLU A 46 -8.09 -6.50 -13.28
C GLU A 46 -7.16 -5.76 -12.31
N ARG A 47 -6.68 -4.58 -12.71
CA ARG A 47 -5.82 -3.75 -11.88
C ARG A 47 -6.51 -3.32 -10.58
N LEU A 48 -7.80 -2.98 -10.64
CA LEU A 48 -8.62 -2.67 -9.46
C LEU A 48 -8.73 -3.88 -8.53
N GLN A 49 -8.88 -5.09 -9.07
CA GLN A 49 -8.91 -6.31 -8.27
C GLN A 49 -7.58 -6.59 -7.57
N GLN A 50 -6.45 -6.33 -8.24
CA GLN A 50 -5.12 -6.42 -7.62
C GLN A 50 -5.01 -5.45 -6.43
N TYR A 51 -5.46 -4.20 -6.58
CA TYR A 51 -5.44 -3.23 -5.49
C TYR A 51 -6.27 -3.66 -4.28
N LYS A 52 -7.50 -4.17 -4.51
CA LYS A 52 -8.35 -4.68 -3.42
C LYS A 52 -7.71 -5.82 -2.64
N LEU A 53 -7.05 -6.74 -3.35
CA LEU A 53 -6.36 -7.87 -2.70
C LEU A 53 -5.23 -7.36 -1.80
N VAL A 54 -4.43 -6.41 -2.30
CA VAL A 54 -3.33 -5.86 -1.52
C VAL A 54 -3.84 -5.04 -0.33
N GLU A 55 -4.89 -4.24 -0.51
CA GLU A 55 -5.56 -3.54 0.58
C GLU A 55 -6.00 -4.51 1.69
N MET A 56 -6.67 -5.60 1.34
CA MET A 56 -7.12 -6.62 2.29
C MET A 56 -5.94 -7.23 3.07
N LYS A 57 -4.83 -7.54 2.38
CA LYS A 57 -3.60 -8.02 3.02
C LYS A 57 -3.01 -6.98 3.99
N LEU A 58 -2.94 -5.71 3.60
CA LEU A 58 -2.44 -4.65 4.47
C LEU A 58 -3.31 -4.48 5.72
N LEU A 59 -4.64 -4.49 5.57
CA LEU A 59 -5.57 -4.38 6.70
C LEU A 59 -5.44 -5.58 7.65
N ALA A 60 -5.32 -6.79 7.12
CA ALA A 60 -5.07 -7.99 7.92
C ALA A 60 -3.76 -7.90 8.71
N HIS A 61 -2.65 -7.52 8.05
CA HIS A 61 -1.36 -7.32 8.70
C HIS A 61 -1.42 -6.24 9.78
N ARG A 62 -2.10 -5.11 9.51
CA ARG A 62 -2.33 -4.06 10.50
C ARG A 62 -3.05 -4.59 11.74
N GLY A 63 -4.08 -5.41 11.56
CA GLY A 63 -4.78 -6.06 12.67
C GLY A 63 -3.88 -6.98 13.50
N ILE A 64 -3.12 -7.85 12.83
CA ILE A 64 -2.16 -8.75 13.48
C ILE A 64 -1.11 -7.97 14.29
N PHE A 65 -0.53 -6.92 13.71
CA PHE A 65 0.46 -6.10 14.40
C PHE A 65 -0.16 -5.32 15.56
N SER A 66 -1.36 -4.75 15.38
CA SER A 66 -2.07 -4.05 16.45
C SER A 66 -2.39 -4.96 17.64
N ALA A 67 -2.65 -6.25 17.39
CA ALA A 67 -2.85 -7.23 18.46
C ALA A 67 -1.55 -7.66 19.14
N LYS A 68 -0.41 -7.70 18.41
CA LYS A 68 0.90 -8.08 18.96
C LYS A 68 1.57 -6.99 19.78
N ILE A 69 1.33 -5.72 19.48
CA ILE A 69 1.90 -4.58 20.21
C ILE A 69 1.73 -4.70 21.74
N PRO A 70 0.52 -4.91 22.29
CA PRO A 70 0.35 -4.98 23.76
C PRO A 70 1.06 -6.18 24.40
N ASP A 71 1.17 -7.31 23.69
CA ASP A 71 1.93 -8.46 24.18
C ASP A 71 3.43 -8.16 24.23
N ILE A 72 3.96 -7.47 23.21
CA ILE A 72 5.37 -7.04 23.18
C ILE A 72 5.64 -6.02 24.30
N GLU A 73 4.73 -5.07 24.52
CA GLU A 73 4.83 -4.09 25.62
C GLU A 73 4.88 -4.78 26.99
N LYS A 74 3.99 -5.74 27.26
CA LYS A 74 4.03 -6.53 28.51
C LYS A 74 5.33 -7.32 28.67
N CYS A 75 5.83 -7.92 27.58
CA CYS A 75 7.13 -8.61 27.61
C CYS A 75 8.27 -7.63 27.95
N LEU A 76 8.23 -6.39 27.46
CA LEU A 76 9.22 -5.38 27.81
C LEU A 76 9.12 -4.96 29.28
N ASP A 77 7.91 -4.76 29.80
CA ASP A 77 7.68 -4.41 31.21
C ASP A 77 8.20 -5.50 32.15
N THR A 78 7.96 -6.78 31.83
CA THR A 78 8.50 -7.90 32.61
C THR A 78 10.02 -7.95 32.58
N VAL A 79 10.66 -7.71 31.43
CA VAL A 79 12.12 -7.62 31.34
C VAL A 79 12.66 -6.45 32.16
N ALA A 80 12.01 -5.28 32.11
CA ALA A 80 12.41 -4.10 32.88
C ALA A 80 12.33 -4.35 34.39
N THR A 81 11.26 -4.99 34.87
CA THR A 81 11.11 -5.34 36.31
C THR A 81 12.16 -6.36 36.77
N LEU A 82 12.50 -7.35 35.95
CA LEU A 82 13.56 -8.32 36.25
C LEU A 82 14.95 -7.67 36.31
N GLN A 83 15.24 -6.73 35.41
CA GLN A 83 16.49 -5.98 35.43
C GLN A 83 16.61 -5.09 36.66
N ALA A 84 15.52 -4.42 37.07
CA ALA A 84 15.49 -3.62 38.29
C ALA A 84 15.76 -4.47 39.54
N LYS A 85 15.15 -5.66 39.63
CA LYS A 85 15.40 -6.61 40.74
C LYS A 85 16.85 -7.10 40.79
N LYS A 86 17.45 -7.38 39.62
CA LYS A 86 18.87 -7.76 39.54
C LYS A 86 19.80 -6.65 40.05
N GLY A 87 19.44 -5.38 39.84
CA GLY A 87 20.20 -4.24 40.34
C GLY A 87 20.00 -3.96 41.83
N SER A 88 18.89 -4.41 42.43
CA SER A 88 18.58 -4.19 43.85
C SER A 88 19.16 -5.23 44.81
N GLY A 89 19.89 -6.24 44.33
CA GLY A 89 20.62 -7.17 45.19
C GLY A 89 19.75 -8.14 46.00
N GLU A 90 18.57 -8.50 45.48
CA GLU A 90 17.78 -9.67 45.91
C GLU A 90 17.69 -10.71 44.78
#